data_AF-A0A839A3Y4-F1
#
_entry.id   AF-A0A839A3Y4-F1
#
_cell.length_a   1.000
_cell.length_b   1.000
_cell.length_c   1.000
_cell.angle_alpha   90.00
_cell.angle_beta   90.00
_cell.angle_gamma   90.00
#
_symmetry.space_group_name_H-M   'P 1'
#
loop_
_entity.id
_entity.type
_entity.pdbx_description
1 polymer ?
#
loop_
_entity_poly.entity_id
_entity_poly.type
_entity_poly.pdbx_seq_one_letter_code
_entity_poly.pdbx_strand_id
1 'polypeptide(L)'
;MSQMKQLQAINDNIQSFYEDWEHFYQAFVSEDPNQMTLDEYSIPDEQESVQPISFEAIQKHLAKKAQEGFSDEIRLLIKKMGSNKLSELDPSAYFILWHEAEALSHDE
;
A
#
# COMPACT_ATOMS: atom_id res chain seq x y z
N MET A 1 28.57 -24.45 -17.38
CA MET A 1 28.67 -24.68 -15.92
C MET A 1 28.23 -23.46 -15.09
N SER A 2 27.34 -22.57 -15.58
CA SER A 2 27.12 -21.26 -14.91
C SER A 2 25.74 -21.10 -14.27
N GLN A 3 24.66 -21.59 -14.86
CA GLN A 3 23.30 -21.35 -14.33
C GLN A 3 22.91 -22.29 -13.17
N MET A 4 23.26 -23.58 -13.24
CA MET A 4 22.95 -24.53 -12.15
C MET A 4 23.63 -24.15 -10.84
N LYS A 5 24.86 -23.61 -10.90
CA LYS A 5 25.59 -23.14 -9.71
C LYS A 5 25.00 -21.87 -9.13
N GLN A 6 24.47 -20.98 -9.96
CA GLN A 6 23.79 -19.75 -9.51
C GLN A 6 22.47 -20.07 -8.80
N LEU A 7 21.68 -21.02 -9.34
CA LEU A 7 20.44 -21.46 -8.69
C LEU A 7 20.72 -22.12 -7.33
N GLN A 8 21.80 -22.90 -7.22
CA GLN A 8 22.23 -23.46 -5.94
C GLN A 8 22.62 -22.36 -4.95
N ALA A 9 23.42 -21.38 -5.38
CA ALA A 9 23.82 -20.26 -4.52
C ALA A 9 22.61 -19.41 -4.04
N ILE A 10 21.60 -19.22 -4.88
CA ILE A 10 20.36 -18.53 -4.49
C ILE A 10 19.58 -19.36 -3.47
N ASN A 11 19.49 -20.68 -3.69
CA ASN A 11 18.82 -21.57 -2.75
C ASN A 11 19.52 -21.56 -1.38
N ASP A 12 20.85 -21.67 -1.37
CA ASP A 12 21.64 -21.62 -0.14
C ASP A 12 21.48 -20.26 0.58
N ASN A 13 21.43 -19.16 -0.16
CA ASN A 13 21.19 -17.82 0.40
C ASN A 13 19.79 -17.66 1.03
N ILE A 14 18.76 -18.24 0.42
CA ILE A 14 17.40 -18.21 0.98
C ILE A 14 17.34 -19.03 2.26
N GLN A 15 18.02 -20.19 2.30
CA GLN A 15 18.09 -21.02 3.50
C GLN A 15 18.81 -20.30 4.65
N SER A 16 19.96 -19.68 4.39
CA SER A 16 20.66 -18.91 5.42
C SER A 16 19.86 -17.69 5.90
N PHE A 17 19.11 -17.06 5.01
CA PHE A 17 18.23 -15.95 5.39
C PHE A 17 17.10 -16.40 6.33
N TYR A 18 16.59 -17.63 6.16
CA TYR A 18 15.59 -18.19 7.05
C TYR A 18 16.15 -18.45 8.46
N GLU A 19 17.36 -19.02 8.53
CA GLU A 19 18.05 -19.26 9.81
C GLU A 19 18.35 -17.93 10.55
N ASP A 20 18.84 -16.92 9.83
CA ASP A 20 19.10 -15.58 10.39
C ASP A 20 17.82 -14.89 10.88
N TRP A 21 16.72 -15.02 10.13
CA TRP A 21 15.42 -14.47 10.51
C TRP A 21 14.85 -15.16 11.75
N GLU A 22 15.00 -16.49 11.85
CA GLU A 22 14.56 -17.26 13.02
C GLU A 22 15.34 -16.85 14.28
N HIS A 23 16.64 -16.60 14.15
CA HIS A 23 17.46 -16.08 15.25
C HIS A 23 17.03 -14.67 15.70
N PHE A 24 16.68 -13.80 14.75
CA PHE A 24 16.14 -12.47 15.06
C PHE A 24 14.79 -12.56 15.79
N TYR A 25 13.90 -13.44 15.33
CA TYR A 25 12.62 -13.71 15.98
C TYR A 25 12.79 -14.22 17.41
N GLN A 26 13.68 -15.19 17.62
CA GLN A 26 13.95 -15.73 18.94
C GLN A 26 14.52 -14.66 19.89
N ALA A 27 15.40 -13.79 19.39
CA ALA A 27 15.93 -12.67 20.17
C ALA A 27 14.83 -11.67 20.57
N PHE A 28 13.91 -11.35 19.65
CA PHE A 28 12.80 -10.44 19.90
C PHE A 28 11.79 -10.99 20.92
N VAL A 29 11.37 -12.26 20.77
CA VAL A 29 10.41 -12.91 21.67
C VAL A 29 11.02 -13.20 23.05
N SER A 30 12.35 -13.31 23.15
CA SER A 30 13.02 -13.53 24.43
C SER A 30 13.05 -12.28 25.34
N GLU A 31 12.79 -11.08 24.80
CA GLU A 31 12.89 -9.82 25.56
C GLU A 31 11.56 -9.38 26.19
N ASP A 32 10.40 -9.76 25.62
CA ASP A 32 9.08 -9.53 26.21
C ASP A 32 8.05 -10.60 25.75
N PRO A 33 7.55 -11.48 26.64
CA PRO A 33 6.71 -12.62 26.26
C PRO A 33 5.27 -12.25 25.85
N ASN A 34 4.90 -10.97 25.84
CA ASN A 34 3.58 -10.49 25.43
C ASN A 34 3.56 -9.76 24.08
N GLN A 35 4.65 -9.74 23.32
CA GLN A 35 4.71 -8.98 22.06
C GLN A 35 4.67 -9.81 20.77
N MET A 36 4.09 -11.02 20.82
CA MET A 36 3.81 -11.76 19.59
C MET A 36 2.57 -12.65 19.75
N THR A 37 1.41 -12.11 19.40
CA THR A 37 0.19 -12.91 19.30
C THR A 37 0.09 -13.51 17.90
N LEU A 38 -0.01 -14.83 17.84
CA LEU A 38 -0.09 -15.63 16.61
C LEU A 38 -1.54 -15.67 16.09
N ASP A 39 -2.22 -14.53 16.13
CA ASP A 39 -3.58 -14.32 15.62
C ASP A 39 -3.53 -13.72 14.20
N GLU A 40 -2.35 -13.27 13.79
CA GLU A 40 -2.07 -12.64 12.50
C GLU A 40 -1.60 -13.66 11.45
N TYR A 41 -2.17 -14.87 11.49
CA TYR A 41 -2.20 -15.78 10.35
C TYR A 41 -3.65 -15.96 9.91
N SER A 42 -4.29 -14.83 9.55
CA SER A 42 -5.42 -14.91 8.62
C SER A 42 -4.83 -15.29 7.27
N ILE A 43 -5.29 -16.43 6.73
CA ILE A 43 -5.13 -16.78 5.31
C ILE A 43 -5.43 -15.49 4.53
N PRO A 44 -4.57 -15.03 3.61
CA PRO A 44 -4.92 -13.92 2.74
C PRO A 44 -6.09 -14.38 1.88
N ASP A 45 -7.30 -14.15 2.37
CA ASP A 45 -8.46 -13.97 1.52
C ASP A 45 -8.09 -12.84 0.57
N GLU A 46 -8.49 -13.00 -0.67
CA GLU A 46 -7.97 -12.36 -1.88
C GLU A 46 -8.39 -10.88 -1.99
N GLN A 47 -8.32 -10.13 -0.91
CA GLN A 47 -8.69 -8.72 -0.82
C GLN A 47 -7.64 -7.99 0.00
N GLU A 48 -6.59 -7.58 -0.72
CA GLU A 48 -5.75 -6.42 -0.42
C GLU A 48 -6.58 -5.36 0.34
N SER A 49 -6.45 -5.34 1.68
CA SER A 49 -6.95 -4.23 2.47
C SER A 49 -5.95 -3.10 2.30
N VAL A 50 -5.98 -2.50 1.11
CA VAL A 50 -5.54 -1.10 0.94
C VAL A 50 -6.28 -0.36 2.03
N GLN A 51 -5.57 0.10 3.06
CA GLN A 51 -6.19 0.84 4.16
C GLN A 51 -7.06 1.92 3.51
N PRO A 52 -8.40 1.87 3.67
CA PRO A 52 -9.27 2.72 2.90
C PRO A 52 -8.94 4.15 3.32
N ILE A 53 -8.46 4.95 2.38
CA ILE A 53 -8.17 6.36 2.62
C ILE A 53 -9.47 6.96 3.16
N SER A 54 -9.43 7.51 4.37
CA SER A 54 -10.62 8.10 4.99
C SER A 54 -11.20 9.16 4.07
N PHE A 55 -12.52 9.16 3.91
CA PHE A 55 -13.24 10.12 3.08
C PHE A 55 -12.81 11.58 3.37
N GLU A 56 -12.60 11.90 4.64
CA GLU A 56 -12.13 13.22 5.07
C GLU A 56 -10.72 13.56 4.55
N ALA A 57 -9.80 12.58 4.56
CA ALA A 57 -8.42 12.79 4.13
C ALA A 57 -8.37 13.09 2.64
N ILE A 58 -9.06 12.29 1.81
CA ILE A 58 -9.10 12.53 0.37
C ILE A 58 -9.83 13.83 0.04
N GLN A 59 -10.89 14.18 0.77
CA GLN A 59 -11.60 15.43 0.56
C GLN A 59 -10.73 16.64 0.90
N LYS A 60 -9.92 16.57 1.97
CA LYS A 60 -8.93 17.61 2.30
C LYS A 60 -7.85 17.73 1.24
N HIS A 61 -7.32 16.60 0.75
CA HIS A 61 -6.28 16.59 -0.28
C HIS A 61 -6.79 17.20 -1.59
N LEU A 62 -7.97 16.77 -2.04
CA LEU A 62 -8.61 17.32 -3.22
C LEU A 62 -9.00 18.78 -3.05
N ALA A 63 -9.47 19.20 -1.87
CA ALA A 63 -9.77 20.60 -1.61
C ALA A 63 -8.51 21.48 -1.74
N LYS A 64 -7.37 20.99 -1.25
CA LYS A 64 -6.09 21.68 -1.40
C LYS A 64 -5.67 21.79 -2.87
N LYS A 65 -5.74 20.70 -3.64
CA LYS A 65 -5.46 20.68 -5.08
C LYS A 65 -6.44 21.55 -5.88
N ALA A 66 -7.72 21.56 -5.50
CA ALA A 66 -8.72 22.43 -6.12
C ALA A 66 -8.42 23.92 -5.87
N GLN A 67 -7.90 24.26 -4.68
CA GLN A 67 -7.46 25.61 -4.34
C GLN A 67 -6.22 26.04 -5.14
N GLU A 68 -5.36 25.09 -5.53
CA GLU A 68 -4.22 25.31 -6.43
C GLU A 68 -4.65 25.55 -7.90
N GLY A 69 -5.94 25.40 -8.23
CA GLY A 69 -6.51 25.65 -9.56
C GLY A 69 -6.97 24.40 -10.30
N PHE A 70 -6.74 23.21 -9.74
CA PHE A 70 -7.03 21.93 -10.39
C PHE A 70 -8.47 21.42 -10.18
N SER A 71 -9.43 22.31 -9.90
CA SER A 71 -10.81 21.92 -9.56
C SER A 71 -11.54 21.22 -10.71
N ASP A 72 -11.28 21.62 -11.96
CA ASP A 72 -11.88 20.99 -13.14
C ASP A 72 -11.27 19.62 -13.44
N GLU A 73 -9.96 19.46 -13.23
CA GLU A 73 -9.26 18.17 -13.40
C GLU A 73 -9.70 17.15 -12.36
N ILE A 74 -9.86 17.58 -11.10
CA ILE A 74 -10.42 16.75 -10.04
C ILE A 74 -11.83 16.25 -10.39
N ARG A 75 -12.67 17.12 -10.97
CA ARG A 75 -14.02 16.73 -11.43
C ARG A 75 -13.95 15.73 -12.58
N LEU A 76 -13.00 15.90 -13.50
CA LEU A 76 -12.77 14.95 -14.59
C LEU A 76 -12.30 13.58 -14.07
N LEU A 77 -11.43 13.56 -13.06
CA LEU A 77 -10.97 12.35 -12.38
C LEU A 77 -12.12 11.60 -11.72
N ILE A 78 -12.95 12.29 -10.93
CA ILE A 78 -14.15 11.71 -10.30
C ILE A 78 -15.09 11.11 -11.38
N LYS A 79 -15.26 11.82 -12.51
CA LYS A 79 -16.09 11.37 -13.63
C LYS A 79 -15.51 10.18 -14.39
N LYS A 80 -14.17 10.11 -14.54
CA LYS A 80 -13.45 8.97 -15.14
C LYS A 80 -13.67 7.70 -14.34
N MET A 81 -13.79 7.83 -13.02
CA MET A 81 -14.12 6.75 -12.10
C MET A 81 -15.63 6.41 -12.07
N GLY A 82 -16.44 7.01 -12.95
CA GLY A 82 -17.85 6.70 -13.15
C GLY A 82 -18.83 7.41 -12.21
N SER A 83 -18.34 8.30 -11.35
CA SER A 83 -19.16 9.03 -10.37
C SER A 83 -19.19 10.52 -10.64
N ASN A 84 -20.16 11.24 -10.07
CA ASN A 84 -20.20 12.70 -10.16
C ASN A 84 -19.76 13.36 -8.84
N LYS A 85 -19.67 12.58 -7.76
CA LYS A 85 -19.32 13.03 -6.42
C LYS A 85 -18.37 12.04 -5.75
N LEU A 86 -17.50 12.57 -4.88
CA LEU A 86 -16.61 11.75 -4.06
C LEU A 86 -17.38 10.77 -3.16
N SER A 87 -18.57 11.15 -2.68
CA SER A 87 -19.40 10.31 -1.80
C SER A 87 -20.06 9.12 -2.51
N GLU A 88 -20.04 9.08 -3.85
CA GLU A 88 -20.59 7.99 -4.66
C GLU A 88 -19.50 6.99 -5.08
N LEU A 89 -18.23 7.30 -4.80
CA LEU A 89 -17.08 6.46 -5.13
C LEU A 89 -16.84 5.42 -4.04
N ASP A 90 -16.46 4.23 -4.47
CA ASP A 90 -16.00 3.20 -3.56
C ASP A 90 -14.69 3.60 -2.87
N PRO A 91 -14.47 3.22 -1.60
CA PRO A 91 -13.22 3.52 -0.90
C PRO A 91 -11.97 2.99 -1.60
N SER A 92 -12.10 1.90 -2.38
CA SER A 92 -11.03 1.36 -3.22
C SER A 92 -10.62 2.31 -4.35
N ALA A 93 -11.53 3.15 -4.83
CA ALA A 93 -11.25 4.16 -5.85
C ALA A 93 -10.54 5.39 -5.29
N TYR A 94 -10.60 5.64 -3.97
CA TYR A 94 -9.93 6.78 -3.34
C TYR A 94 -8.42 6.70 -3.47
N PHE A 95 -7.83 5.50 -3.43
CA PHE A 95 -6.39 5.33 -3.62
C PHE A 95 -5.92 5.81 -5.00
N ILE A 96 -6.63 5.40 -6.05
CA ILE A 96 -6.35 5.79 -7.44
C ILE A 96 -6.51 7.30 -7.60
N LEU A 97 -7.61 7.83 -7.07
CA LEU A 97 -7.95 9.24 -7.20
C LEU A 97 -6.99 10.15 -6.41
N TRP A 98 -6.49 9.69 -5.27
CA TRP A 98 -5.42 10.34 -4.52
C TRP A 98 -4.15 10.41 -5.35
N HIS A 99 -3.70 9.29 -5.92
CA HIS A 99 -2.49 9.26 -6.74
C HIS A 99 -2.60 10.12 -8.01
N GLU A 100 -3.73 10.05 -8.71
CA GLU A 100 -3.96 10.90 -9.89
C GLU A 100 -4.02 12.39 -9.50
N ALA A 101 -4.65 12.75 -8.37
CA ALA A 101 -4.66 14.13 -7.88
C ALA A 101 -3.28 14.62 -7.42
N GLU A 102 -2.46 13.75 -6.85
CA GLU A 102 -1.10 14.08 -6.44
C GLU A 102 -0.22 14.37 -7.66
N ALA A 103 -0.42 13.62 -8.75
CA ALA A 103 0.21 13.84 -10.06
C ALA A 103 -0.24 15.13 -10.77
N LEU A 104 -1.36 15.74 -10.35
CA LEU A 104 -1.74 17.10 -10.78
C LEU A 104 -0.87 18.12 -10.02
N SER A 105 0.40 18.21 -10.40
CA SER A 105 1.31 19.28 -9.96
C SER A 105 1.49 20.29 -11.09
N HIS A 106 1.62 21.57 -10.75
CA HIS A 106 1.97 22.63 -11.69
C HIS A 106 3.42 22.40 -12.13
N ASP A 107 3.61 21.53 -13.12
CA ASP A 107 4.87 21.36 -13.83
C ASP A 107 4.75 22.13 -15.16
N GLU A 108 5.04 23.43 -15.07
CA GLU A 108 5.58 24.25 -16.16
C GLU A 108 6.95 24.78 -15.72
#